data_AF-A0A9P8KI84-F1
#
_entry.id   AF-A0A9P8KI84-F1
#
_cell.length_a   1.000
_cell.length_b   1.000
_cell.length_c   1.000
_cell.angle_alpha   90.00
_cell.angle_beta   90.00
_cell.angle_gamma   90.00
#
_symmetry.space_group_name_H-M   'P 1'
#
loop_
_entity.id
_entity.type
_entity.pdbx_description
1 polymer ?
#
loop_
_entity_poly.entity_id
_entity_poly.type
_entity_poly.pdbx_seq_one_letter_code
_entity_poly.pdbx_strand_id
1 'polypeptide(L)'
;MFRSIAILRPQSRFSVTRTPPTSFCTSTRVLASKPKTGAGSGEHGGSDDELDVARRWLASFDAETIPRNICDVSFSRSSGPGGQNVNKVNSKATLRLPLSALLPMLPAVLRPAVAKSRYSAKDDLVIQADDSRKQNENVHRCFVKLNEMIVQAGREVVPGETSAEQMERVKKLQKAENEGRLKMKKKHSDKKSSRRGGGKPDY
;
A
#
# COMPACT_ATOMS: atom_id res chain seq x y z
N MET A 1 43.66 86.99 -13.04
CA MET A 1 42.83 88.12 -12.58
C MET A 1 41.41 87.90 -13.08
N PHE A 2 40.40 88.10 -12.21
CA PHE A 2 38.95 87.96 -12.43
C PHE A 2 38.45 86.51 -12.65
N ARG A 3 37.37 86.02 -12.06
CA ARG A 3 36.36 86.59 -11.17
C ARG A 3 35.63 85.45 -10.44
N SER A 4 35.31 85.73 -9.18
CA SER A 4 34.46 84.94 -8.29
C SER A 4 33.03 84.80 -8.82
N ILE A 5 32.38 83.64 -8.64
CA ILE A 5 30.93 83.48 -8.49
C ILE A 5 30.70 82.34 -7.50
N ALA A 6 30.11 82.69 -6.37
CA ALA A 6 29.59 81.79 -5.35
C ALA A 6 28.17 81.39 -5.72
N ILE A 7 27.82 80.10 -5.61
CA ILE A 7 26.41 79.68 -5.47
C ILE A 7 26.30 78.58 -4.42
N LEU A 8 25.30 78.81 -3.57
CA LEU A 8 24.92 78.16 -2.32
C LEU A 8 24.70 76.65 -2.38
N ARG A 9 25.02 76.00 -1.25
CA ARG A 9 24.44 74.73 -0.78
C ARG A 9 22.90 74.80 -0.72
N PRO A 10 22.25 73.65 -0.89
CA PRO A 10 21.36 73.22 0.19
C PRO A 10 21.60 71.77 0.63
N GLN A 11 21.39 71.57 1.92
CA GLN A 11 21.52 70.32 2.66
C GLN A 11 20.33 69.40 2.39
N SER A 12 20.56 68.10 2.16
CA SER A 12 19.55 67.07 2.41
C SER A 12 20.11 66.06 3.42
N ARG A 13 19.46 66.00 4.58
CA ARG A 13 19.75 65.03 5.65
C ARG A 13 19.07 63.72 5.29
N PHE A 14 19.85 62.68 4.99
CA PHE A 14 19.37 61.31 4.96
C PHE A 14 19.26 60.79 6.40
N SER A 15 18.05 60.51 6.89
CA SER A 15 17.84 59.73 8.11
C SER A 15 17.74 58.25 7.76
N VAL A 16 18.77 57.48 8.15
CA VAL A 16 18.78 56.01 8.08
C VAL A 16 18.15 55.47 9.35
N THR A 17 16.96 54.89 9.26
CA THR A 17 16.39 54.07 10.34
C THR A 17 16.79 52.61 10.12
N ARG A 18 17.62 52.07 11.02
CA ARG A 18 17.95 50.65 11.09
C ARG A 18 16.84 49.94 11.86
N THR A 19 16.14 49.00 11.22
CA THR A 19 15.27 48.02 11.90
C THR A 19 16.10 46.80 12.32
N PRO A 20 15.83 46.18 13.48
CA PRO A 20 16.52 44.97 13.91
C PRO A 20 15.90 43.70 13.28
N PRO A 21 16.69 42.63 13.06
CA PRO A 21 16.15 41.36 12.57
C PRO A 21 15.43 40.59 13.67
N THR A 22 14.21 40.14 13.37
CA THR A 22 13.43 39.23 14.21
C THR A 22 14.04 37.81 14.17
N SER A 23 14.24 37.23 15.35
CA SER A 23 14.74 35.87 15.54
C SER A 23 13.66 34.85 15.17
N PHE A 24 13.93 34.05 14.14
CA PHE A 24 13.14 32.87 13.81
C PHE A 24 13.31 31.80 14.90
N CYS A 25 12.28 31.63 15.73
CA CYS A 25 12.18 30.52 16.69
C CYS A 25 11.75 29.25 15.95
N THR A 26 12.65 28.29 15.77
CA THR A 26 12.32 26.96 15.25
C THR A 26 11.61 26.14 16.32
N SER A 27 10.28 26.17 16.29
CA SER A 27 9.41 25.27 17.05
C SER A 27 9.59 23.83 16.56
N THR A 28 10.28 23.02 17.35
CA THR A 28 10.41 21.57 17.13
C THR A 28 9.08 20.91 17.50
N ARG A 29 8.27 20.56 16.50
CA ARG A 29 7.06 19.75 16.71
C ARG A 29 7.45 18.35 17.18
N VAL A 30 7.13 18.04 18.42
CA VAL A 30 7.18 16.66 18.96
C VAL A 30 6.04 15.88 18.33
N LEU A 31 6.35 14.92 17.46
CA LEU A 31 5.37 13.94 16.97
C LEU A 31 4.98 13.03 18.13
N ALA A 32 3.77 13.23 18.66
CA ALA A 32 3.15 12.35 19.63
C ALA A 32 2.82 11.01 18.95
N SER A 33 3.56 9.95 19.30
CA SER A 33 3.24 8.59 18.92
C SER A 33 1.94 8.14 19.61
N LYS A 34 0.90 7.81 18.82
CA LYS A 34 -0.34 7.20 19.30
C LYS A 34 -0.03 5.93 20.12
N PRO A 35 -0.66 5.73 21.29
CA PRO A 35 -0.52 4.49 22.04
C PRO A 35 -1.13 3.33 21.26
N LYS A 36 -0.41 2.20 21.22
CA LYS A 36 -0.89 0.90 20.76
C LYS A 36 -2.15 0.55 21.56
N THR A 37 -3.32 0.62 20.92
CA THR A 37 -4.54 0.00 21.43
C THR A 37 -4.28 -1.50 21.56
N GLY A 38 -4.60 -2.04 22.74
CA GLY A 38 -4.32 -3.43 23.11
C GLY A 38 -4.83 -4.42 22.08
N ALA A 39 -3.96 -5.32 21.66
CA ALA A 39 -4.33 -6.53 20.95
C ALA A 39 -5.19 -7.37 21.91
N GLY A 40 -6.49 -7.45 21.61
CA GLY A 40 -7.35 -8.47 22.18
C GLY A 40 -6.84 -9.84 21.75
N SER A 41 -6.41 -10.61 22.73
CA SER A 41 -6.19 -12.05 22.60
C SER A 41 -7.55 -12.73 22.44
N GLY A 42 -7.96 -12.94 21.19
CA GLY A 42 -9.17 -13.69 20.85
C GLY A 42 -8.84 -14.63 19.70
N GLU A 43 -8.75 -15.93 20.00
CA GLU A 43 -8.85 -17.08 19.09
C GLU A 43 -8.28 -16.88 17.67
N HIS A 44 -6.96 -16.99 17.51
CA HIS A 44 -6.27 -16.92 16.20
C HIS A 44 -5.89 -18.29 15.61
N GLY A 45 -6.38 -19.39 16.19
CA GLY A 45 -6.09 -20.74 15.69
C GLY A 45 -6.63 -20.97 14.27
N GLY A 46 -7.86 -20.51 14.00
CA GLY A 46 -8.49 -20.73 12.69
C GLY A 46 -7.88 -19.92 11.55
N SER A 47 -7.29 -18.75 11.82
CA SER A 47 -6.80 -17.87 10.76
C SER A 47 -5.54 -18.40 10.09
N ASP A 48 -4.61 -19.00 10.82
CA ASP A 48 -3.35 -19.49 10.24
C ASP A 48 -3.59 -20.80 9.46
N ASP A 49 -4.40 -21.70 10.01
CA ASP A 49 -4.82 -22.94 9.34
C ASP A 49 -5.62 -22.65 8.05
N GLU A 50 -6.52 -21.66 8.06
CA GLU A 50 -7.26 -21.23 6.86
C GLU A 50 -6.34 -20.61 5.79
N LEU A 51 -5.31 -19.87 6.21
CA LEU A 51 -4.29 -19.32 5.32
C LEU A 51 -3.45 -20.44 4.69
N ASP A 52 -3.09 -21.48 5.45
CA ASP A 52 -2.36 -22.63 4.93
C ASP A 52 -3.18 -23.45 3.92
N VAL A 53 -4.47 -23.64 4.19
CA VAL A 53 -5.40 -24.24 3.21
C VAL A 53 -5.44 -23.40 1.93
N ALA A 54 -5.50 -22.07 2.06
CA ALA A 54 -5.48 -21.19 0.90
C ALA A 54 -4.16 -21.22 0.14
N ARG A 55 -3.00 -21.30 0.83
CA ARG A 55 -1.68 -21.45 0.21
C ARG A 55 -1.60 -22.74 -0.61
N ARG A 56 -2.00 -23.87 -0.02
CA ARG A 56 -2.02 -25.17 -0.69
C ARG A 56 -2.93 -25.16 -1.91
N TRP A 57 -4.11 -24.57 -1.76
CA TRP A 57 -5.06 -24.43 -2.86
C TRP A 57 -4.52 -23.55 -3.99
N LEU A 58 -3.93 -22.40 -3.67
CA LEU A 58 -3.31 -21.51 -4.67
C LEU A 58 -2.13 -22.18 -5.39
N ALA A 59 -1.37 -23.05 -4.70
CA ALA A 59 -0.27 -23.79 -5.29
C ALA A 59 -0.74 -24.87 -6.29
N SER A 60 -1.95 -25.42 -6.10
CA SER A 60 -2.58 -26.38 -7.02
C SER A 60 -3.53 -25.74 -8.04
N PHE A 61 -3.72 -24.42 -7.99
CA PHE A 61 -4.72 -23.73 -8.78
C PHE A 61 -4.17 -23.42 -10.18
N ASP A 62 -4.83 -23.97 -11.19
CA ASP A 62 -4.50 -23.78 -12.60
C ASP A 62 -5.71 -23.24 -13.38
N ALA A 63 -5.46 -22.74 -14.59
CA ALA A 63 -6.52 -22.24 -15.48
C ALA A 63 -7.55 -23.31 -15.87
N GLU A 64 -7.21 -24.60 -15.76
CA GLU A 64 -8.11 -25.72 -16.04
C GLU A 64 -8.93 -26.17 -14.81
N THR A 65 -8.59 -25.69 -13.60
CA THR A 65 -9.31 -26.03 -12.37
C THR A 65 -10.77 -25.57 -12.39
N ILE A 66 -11.06 -24.47 -13.11
CA ILE A 66 -12.43 -23.96 -13.25
C ILE A 66 -13.11 -24.66 -14.42
N PRO A 67 -14.16 -25.47 -14.18
CA PRO A 67 -14.83 -26.20 -15.24
C PRO A 67 -15.49 -25.24 -16.22
N ARG A 68 -15.29 -25.45 -17.52
CA ARG A 68 -15.88 -24.56 -18.55
C ARG A 68 -17.40 -24.55 -18.55
N ASN A 69 -18.04 -25.57 -17.98
CA ASN A 69 -19.49 -25.74 -17.96
C ASN A 69 -20.22 -24.74 -17.05
N ILE A 70 -19.56 -24.21 -16.02
CA ILE A 70 -20.17 -23.19 -15.15
C ILE A 70 -20.03 -21.78 -15.73
N CYS A 71 -19.21 -21.63 -16.78
CA CYS A 71 -18.93 -20.37 -17.42
C CYS A 71 -19.84 -20.19 -18.66
N ASP A 72 -20.52 -19.06 -18.73
CA ASP A 72 -21.28 -18.66 -19.90
C ASP A 72 -20.44 -17.76 -20.80
N VAL A 73 -20.25 -18.15 -22.06
CA VAL A 73 -19.43 -17.41 -23.02
C VAL A 73 -20.35 -16.79 -24.08
N SER A 74 -20.34 -15.47 -24.17
CA SER A 74 -21.06 -14.73 -25.20
C SER A 74 -20.10 -13.98 -26.12
N PHE A 75 -20.49 -13.83 -27.38
CA PHE A 75 -19.69 -13.14 -28.39
C PHE A 75 -20.35 -11.85 -28.81
N SER A 76 -19.54 -10.80 -28.96
CA SER A 76 -19.99 -9.48 -29.39
C SER A 76 -18.99 -8.87 -30.36
N ARG A 77 -19.33 -7.70 -30.91
CA ARG A 77 -18.42 -6.97 -31.80
C ARG A 77 -17.32 -6.29 -30.97
N SER A 78 -16.09 -6.32 -31.49
CA SER A 78 -14.99 -5.56 -30.89
C SER A 78 -15.23 -4.06 -31.04
N SER A 79 -14.66 -3.26 -30.12
CA SER A 79 -14.88 -1.80 -30.11
C SER A 79 -13.76 -1.03 -30.83
N GLY A 80 -12.91 -1.73 -31.58
CA GLY A 80 -11.73 -1.15 -32.23
C GLY A 80 -12.05 -0.21 -33.40
N PRO A 81 -11.06 0.56 -33.89
CA PRO A 81 -11.23 1.48 -35.00
C PRO A 81 -11.76 0.74 -36.23
N GLY A 82 -12.86 1.26 -36.78
CA GLY A 82 -13.70 0.61 -37.79
C GLY A 82 -12.89 0.04 -38.97
N GLY A 83 -12.99 -1.27 -39.12
CA GLY A 83 -12.44 -2.03 -40.24
C GLY A 83 -13.39 -3.14 -40.65
N GLN A 84 -13.11 -3.78 -41.79
CA GLN A 84 -13.97 -4.84 -42.34
C GLN A 84 -14.21 -5.98 -41.34
N ASN A 85 -13.22 -6.30 -40.51
CA ASN A 85 -13.35 -7.36 -39.50
C ASN A 85 -14.24 -6.91 -38.31
N VAL A 86 -14.02 -5.71 -37.77
CA VAL A 86 -14.74 -5.15 -36.60
C VAL A 86 -16.24 -5.07 -36.83
N ASN A 87 -16.66 -4.66 -38.03
CA ASN A 87 -18.08 -4.47 -38.35
C ASN A 87 -18.81 -5.77 -38.68
N LYS A 88 -18.08 -6.84 -39.03
CA LYS A 88 -18.65 -8.05 -39.64
C LYS A 88 -18.53 -9.30 -38.76
N VAL A 89 -17.55 -9.37 -37.87
CA VAL A 89 -17.27 -10.56 -37.06
C VAL A 89 -17.43 -10.24 -35.58
N ASN A 90 -18.23 -11.06 -34.89
CA ASN A 90 -18.38 -10.99 -33.44
C ASN A 90 -17.17 -11.67 -32.78
N SER A 91 -16.01 -11.02 -32.79
CA SER A 91 -14.77 -11.63 -32.27
C SER A 91 -14.57 -11.44 -30.77
N LYS A 92 -15.12 -10.38 -30.16
CA LYS A 92 -14.98 -10.11 -28.72
C LYS A 92 -15.67 -11.20 -27.90
N ALA A 93 -14.95 -11.80 -26.97
CA ALA A 93 -15.50 -12.78 -26.04
C ALA A 93 -15.79 -12.11 -24.69
N THR A 94 -16.98 -12.37 -24.16
CA THR A 94 -17.39 -12.01 -22.81
C THR A 94 -17.65 -13.30 -22.04
N LEU A 95 -16.84 -13.54 -21.01
CA LEU A 95 -16.98 -14.63 -20.06
C LEU A 95 -17.79 -14.13 -18.87
N ARG A 96 -18.92 -14.78 -18.60
CA ARG A 96 -19.77 -14.52 -17.44
C ARG A 96 -19.74 -15.75 -16.52
N LEU A 97 -19.39 -15.52 -15.27
CA LEU A 97 -19.26 -16.57 -14.27
C LEU A 97 -20.03 -16.18 -13.01
N PRO A 98 -21.12 -16.88 -12.66
CA PRO A 98 -21.89 -16.58 -11.45
C PRO A 98 -21.05 -16.83 -10.19
N LEU A 99 -21.02 -15.85 -9.28
CA LEU A 99 -20.26 -15.97 -8.03
C LEU A 99 -20.80 -17.11 -7.16
N SER A 100 -22.11 -17.40 -7.22
CA SER A 100 -22.73 -18.52 -6.48
C SER A 100 -22.12 -19.88 -6.82
N ALA A 101 -21.71 -20.09 -8.07
CA ALA A 101 -21.05 -21.32 -8.51
C ALA A 101 -19.54 -21.32 -8.19
N LEU A 102 -18.90 -20.15 -8.20
CA LEU A 102 -17.46 -20.01 -7.99
C LEU A 102 -17.06 -20.07 -6.51
N LEU A 103 -17.82 -19.40 -5.62
CA LEU A 103 -17.48 -19.25 -4.20
C LEU A 103 -17.29 -20.58 -3.44
N PRO A 104 -18.10 -21.65 -3.69
CA PRO A 104 -17.89 -22.95 -3.04
C PRO A 104 -16.56 -23.61 -3.39
N MET A 105 -16.01 -23.34 -4.58
CA MET A 105 -14.73 -23.91 -5.04
C MET A 105 -13.52 -23.19 -4.44
N LEU A 106 -13.72 -21.99 -3.89
CA LEU A 106 -12.68 -21.13 -3.35
C LEU A 106 -12.53 -21.30 -1.82
N PRO A 107 -11.29 -21.24 -1.30
CA PRO A 107 -11.02 -21.08 0.13
C PRO A 107 -11.75 -19.87 0.71
N ALA A 108 -12.23 -19.97 1.96
CA ALA A 108 -13.03 -18.94 2.62
C ALA A 108 -12.36 -17.56 2.61
N VAL A 109 -11.04 -17.52 2.80
CA VAL A 109 -10.24 -16.29 2.82
C VAL A 109 -10.24 -15.56 1.47
N LEU A 110 -10.34 -16.26 0.34
CA LEU A 110 -10.29 -15.66 -1.00
C LEU A 110 -11.64 -15.11 -1.47
N ARG A 111 -12.74 -15.66 -0.97
CA ARG A 111 -14.11 -15.27 -1.31
C ARG A 111 -14.35 -13.75 -1.27
N PRO A 112 -14.03 -13.03 -0.19
CA PRO A 112 -14.26 -11.58 -0.14
C PRO A 112 -13.39 -10.78 -1.12
N ALA A 113 -12.19 -11.24 -1.44
CA ALA A 113 -11.31 -10.54 -2.39
C ALA A 113 -11.77 -10.73 -3.83
N VAL A 114 -12.18 -11.94 -4.20
CA VAL A 114 -12.73 -12.23 -5.54
C VAL A 114 -14.05 -11.47 -5.76
N ALA A 115 -14.93 -11.41 -4.76
CA ALA A 115 -16.18 -10.66 -4.84
C ALA A 115 -15.99 -9.14 -5.00
N LYS A 116 -14.89 -8.58 -4.48
CA LYS A 116 -14.52 -7.16 -4.58
C LYS A 116 -13.65 -6.84 -5.80
N SER A 117 -13.40 -7.82 -6.66
CA SER A 117 -12.56 -7.61 -7.84
C SER A 117 -13.15 -6.59 -8.81
N ARG A 118 -12.28 -5.97 -9.61
CA ARG A 118 -12.65 -5.02 -10.67
C ARG A 118 -13.59 -5.59 -11.76
N TYR A 119 -13.70 -6.92 -11.84
CA TYR A 119 -14.52 -7.63 -12.82
C TYR A 119 -15.88 -8.04 -12.24
N SER A 120 -16.12 -7.78 -10.96
CA SER A 120 -17.37 -8.11 -10.27
C SER A 120 -18.48 -7.14 -10.69
N ALA A 121 -19.61 -7.70 -11.12
CA ALA A 121 -20.80 -6.99 -11.52
C ALA A 121 -22.02 -7.61 -10.83
N LYS A 122 -22.50 -6.95 -9.76
CA LYS A 122 -23.58 -7.46 -8.88
C LYS A 122 -23.25 -8.85 -8.32
N ASP A 123 -23.76 -9.91 -8.94
CA ASP A 123 -23.61 -11.31 -8.53
C ASP A 123 -22.80 -12.16 -9.53
N ASP A 124 -22.38 -11.55 -10.64
CA ASP A 124 -21.63 -12.22 -11.71
C ASP A 124 -20.24 -11.60 -11.85
N LEU A 125 -19.27 -12.44 -12.18
CA LEU A 125 -17.95 -12.02 -12.63
C LEU A 125 -17.97 -11.92 -14.15
N VAL A 126 -17.67 -10.73 -14.69
CA VAL A 126 -17.71 -10.46 -16.13
C VAL A 126 -16.32 -10.07 -16.62
N ILE A 127 -15.74 -10.91 -17.47
CA ILE A 127 -14.40 -10.71 -18.05
C ILE A 127 -14.51 -10.64 -19.56
N GLN A 128 -13.86 -9.65 -20.16
CA GLN A 128 -13.90 -9.42 -21.60
C GLN A 128 -12.50 -9.43 -22.21
N ALA A 129 -12.39 -9.98 -23.41
CA ALA A 129 -11.18 -9.95 -24.22
C ALA A 129 -11.50 -9.82 -25.72
N ASP A 130 -10.77 -8.94 -26.39
CA ASP A 130 -10.84 -8.69 -27.83
C ASP A 130 -9.45 -8.52 -28.47
N ASP A 131 -8.45 -9.22 -27.92
CA ASP A 131 -7.04 -9.12 -28.31
C ASP A 131 -6.75 -9.69 -29.71
N SER A 132 -7.50 -10.71 -30.15
CA SER A 132 -7.33 -11.41 -31.42
C SER A 132 -8.58 -11.34 -32.31
N ARG A 133 -8.39 -11.62 -33.60
CA ARG A 133 -9.48 -11.82 -34.57
C ARG A 133 -10.21 -13.16 -34.40
N LYS A 134 -9.61 -14.12 -33.71
CA LYS A 134 -10.15 -15.47 -33.52
C LYS A 134 -10.93 -15.56 -32.21
N GLN A 135 -12.19 -15.98 -32.29
CA GLN A 135 -13.07 -16.15 -31.12
C GLN A 135 -12.46 -17.08 -30.06
N ASN A 136 -11.96 -18.26 -30.46
CA ASN A 136 -11.38 -19.23 -29.52
C ASN A 136 -10.17 -18.68 -28.76
N GLU A 137 -9.36 -17.84 -29.41
CA GLU A 137 -8.20 -17.21 -28.78
C GLU A 137 -8.62 -16.19 -27.74
N ASN A 138 -9.67 -15.41 -28.03
CA ASN A 138 -10.26 -14.47 -27.08
C ASN A 138 -10.92 -15.18 -25.90
N VAL A 139 -11.57 -16.33 -26.12
CA VAL A 139 -12.11 -17.17 -25.03
C VAL A 139 -10.97 -17.63 -24.12
N HIS A 140 -9.89 -18.16 -24.69
CA HIS A 140 -8.72 -18.58 -23.90
C HIS A 140 -8.13 -17.40 -23.11
N ARG A 141 -8.05 -16.21 -23.71
CA ARG A 141 -7.61 -14.99 -23.00
C ARG A 141 -8.52 -14.61 -21.84
N CYS A 142 -9.84 -14.80 -21.92
CA CYS A 142 -10.72 -14.58 -20.79
C CYS A 142 -10.41 -15.52 -19.62
N PHE A 143 -10.15 -16.81 -19.89
CA PHE A 143 -9.76 -17.78 -18.85
C PHE A 143 -8.39 -17.46 -18.24
N VAL A 144 -7.42 -17.01 -19.04
CA VAL A 144 -6.12 -16.56 -18.53
C VAL A 144 -6.29 -15.36 -17.59
N LYS A 145 -7.07 -14.34 -18.00
CA LYS A 145 -7.37 -13.18 -17.15
C LYS A 145 -8.11 -13.56 -15.86
N LEU A 146 -9.02 -14.53 -15.93
CA LEU A 146 -9.71 -15.09 -14.76
C LEU A 146 -8.72 -15.71 -13.76
N ASN A 147 -7.79 -16.54 -14.27
CA ASN A 147 -6.75 -17.16 -13.46
C ASN A 147 -5.85 -16.09 -12.82
N GLU A 148 -5.31 -15.17 -13.61
CA GLU A 148 -4.46 -14.07 -13.14
C GLU A 148 -5.14 -13.26 -12.03
N MET A 149 -6.43 -12.95 -12.19
CA MET A 149 -7.21 -12.23 -11.19
C MET A 149 -7.30 -13.01 -9.86
N ILE A 150 -7.58 -14.32 -9.91
CA ILE A 150 -7.69 -15.16 -8.71
C ILE A 150 -6.33 -15.29 -8.02
N VAL A 151 -5.26 -15.52 -8.78
CA VAL A 151 -3.88 -15.58 -8.25
C VAL A 151 -3.49 -14.24 -7.62
N GLN A 152 -3.83 -13.12 -8.25
CA GLN A 152 -3.55 -11.79 -7.71
C GLN A 152 -4.32 -11.54 -6.40
N ALA A 153 -5.62 -11.88 -6.36
CA ALA A 153 -6.41 -11.82 -5.13
C ALA A 153 -5.82 -12.72 -4.04
N GLY A 154 -5.31 -13.90 -4.41
CA GLY A 154 -4.60 -14.80 -3.52
C GLY A 154 -3.35 -14.19 -2.90
N ARG A 155 -2.51 -13.53 -3.71
CA ARG A 155 -1.28 -12.87 -3.26
C ARG A 155 -1.54 -11.67 -2.34
N GLU A 156 -2.66 -10.98 -2.52
CA GLU A 156 -3.04 -9.83 -1.69
C GLU A 156 -3.57 -10.25 -0.32
N VAL A 157 -4.40 -11.31 -0.29
CA VAL A 157 -5.02 -11.79 0.95
C VAL A 157 -4.09 -12.67 1.75
N VAL A 158 -3.35 -13.54 1.09
CA VAL A 158 -2.47 -14.52 1.74
C VAL A 158 -1.08 -13.91 1.81
N PRO A 159 -0.67 -13.35 2.96
CA PRO A 159 0.71 -12.93 3.12
C PRO A 159 1.61 -14.14 2.91
N GLY A 160 2.62 -13.96 2.07
CA GLY A 160 3.67 -14.96 1.91
C GLY A 160 4.27 -15.31 3.27
N GLU A 161 4.66 -16.56 3.44
CA GLU A 161 5.39 -16.96 4.63
C GLU A 161 6.59 -16.03 4.82
N THR A 162 6.71 -15.47 6.02
CA THR A 162 7.87 -14.63 6.31
C THR A 162 9.08 -15.54 6.31
N SER A 163 9.98 -15.35 5.34
CA SER A 163 11.25 -16.10 5.27
C SER A 163 11.92 -16.13 6.63
N ALA A 164 12.52 -17.26 6.99
CA ALA A 164 13.23 -17.44 8.26
C ALA A 164 14.25 -16.31 8.51
N GLU A 165 14.95 -15.89 7.46
CA GLU A 165 15.90 -14.77 7.50
C GLU A 165 15.23 -13.44 7.85
N GLN A 166 14.04 -13.18 7.32
CA GLN A 166 13.26 -11.98 7.63
C GLN A 166 12.77 -12.01 9.08
N MET A 167 12.34 -13.16 9.58
CA MET A 167 11.97 -13.32 10.99
C MET A 167 13.15 -13.05 11.92
N GLU A 168 14.33 -13.59 11.61
CA GLU A 168 15.55 -13.37 12.38
C GLU A 168 15.98 -11.90 12.36
N ARG A 169 15.91 -11.25 11.20
CA ARG A 169 16.21 -9.82 11.05
C ARG A 169 15.28 -8.98 11.93
N VAL A 170 13.98 -9.27 11.93
CA VAL A 170 13.00 -8.57 12.79
C VAL A 170 13.33 -8.78 14.26
N LYS A 171 13.60 -10.02 14.69
CA LYS A 171 14.00 -10.33 16.07
C LYS A 171 15.27 -9.57 16.50
N LYS A 172 16.27 -9.50 15.61
CA LYS A 172 17.52 -8.76 15.87
C LYS A 172 17.28 -7.26 16.04
N LEU A 173 16.44 -6.66 15.19
CA LEU A 173 16.08 -5.24 15.29
C LEU A 173 15.31 -4.93 16.59
N GLN A 174 14.35 -5.77 16.96
CA GLN A 174 13.61 -5.65 18.22
C GLN A 174 14.53 -5.74 19.44
N LYS A 175 15.48 -6.68 19.43
CA LYS A 175 16.49 -6.82 20.48
C LYS A 175 17.36 -5.56 20.58
N ALA A 176 17.86 -5.05 19.45
CA ALA A 176 18.67 -3.84 19.42
C ALA A 176 17.92 -2.60 19.92
N GLU A 177 16.64 -2.43 19.56
CA GLU A 177 15.78 -1.35 20.05
C GLU A 177 15.59 -1.43 21.58
N ASN A 178 15.28 -2.63 22.08
CA ASN A 178 15.11 -2.86 23.52
C ASN A 178 16.40 -2.57 24.30
N GLU A 179 17.55 -3.02 23.81
CA GLU A 179 18.85 -2.72 24.41
C GLU A 179 19.15 -1.21 24.39
N GLY A 180 18.87 -0.52 23.28
CA GLY A 180 19.00 0.92 23.17
C GLY A 180 18.14 1.66 24.21
N ARG A 181 16.86 1.28 24.34
CA ARG A 181 15.93 1.80 25.34
C ARG A 181 16.43 1.61 26.77
N LEU A 182 16.92 0.40 27.11
CA LEU A 182 17.47 0.10 28.44
C LEU A 182 18.71 0.94 28.74
N LYS A 183 19.64 1.06 27.78
CA LYS A 183 20.84 1.90 27.91
C LYS A 183 20.49 3.37 28.14
N MET A 184 19.51 3.91 27.41
CA MET A 184 19.04 5.28 27.61
C MET A 184 18.43 5.48 29.00
N LYS A 185 17.57 4.56 29.46
CA LYS A 185 17.00 4.60 30.82
C LYS A 185 18.09 4.58 31.89
N LYS A 186 19.09 3.70 31.74
CA LYS A 186 20.22 3.60 32.67
C LYS A 186 21.00 4.91 32.73
N LYS A 187 21.45 5.43 31.58
CA LYS A 187 22.14 6.74 31.48
C LYS A 187 21.35 7.87 32.15
N HIS A 188 20.03 7.90 31.95
CA HIS A 188 19.17 8.92 32.55
C HIS A 188 19.03 8.76 34.07
N SER A 189 18.97 7.52 34.57
CA SER A 189 18.99 7.23 36.01
C SER A 189 20.31 7.66 36.64
N ASP A 190 21.44 7.31 36.03
CA ASP A 190 22.79 7.65 36.51
C ASP A 190 22.97 9.17 36.56
N LYS A 191 22.52 9.89 35.50
CA LYS A 191 22.51 11.36 35.46
C LYS A 191 21.65 11.99 36.55
N LYS A 192 20.53 11.36 36.95
CA LYS A 192 19.69 11.84 38.06
C LYS A 192 20.34 11.55 39.41
N SER A 193 20.99 10.40 39.56
CA SER A 193 21.68 10.01 40.79
C SER A 193 22.88 10.92 41.06
N SER A 194 23.70 11.22 40.05
CA SER A 194 24.87 12.10 40.20
C SER A 194 24.49 13.51 40.64
N ARG A 195 23.30 14.00 40.29
CA ARG A 195 22.78 15.29 40.78
C ARG A 195 22.45 15.31 42.26
N ARG A 196 22.18 14.16 42.89
CA ARG A 196 21.81 14.08 44.32
C ARG A 196 23.02 14.05 45.24
N GLY A 197 24.20 13.69 44.74
CA GLY A 197 25.43 13.55 45.55
C GLY A 197 26.20 14.86 45.82
N GLY A 198 25.74 16.00 45.31
CA GLY A 198 26.42 17.30 45.45
C GLY A 198 25.82 18.26 46.48
N GLY A 199 24.80 17.85 47.23
CA GLY A 199 24.25 18.65 48.32
C GLY A 199 25.20 18.62 49.52
N LYS A 200 26.09 19.62 49.60
CA LYS A 200 26.90 19.90 50.79
C LYS A 200 25.94 20.09 51.98
N PRO A 201 26.11 19.40 53.12
CA PRO A 201 25.35 19.73 54.31
C PRO A 201 25.80 21.12 54.79
N ASP A 202 24.88 22.08 54.78
CA ASP A 202 25.06 23.38 55.40
C ASP A 202 25.06 23.18 56.91
N TYR A 203 26.22 23.42 57.55
CA TYR A 203 26.39 23.44 59.00
C TYR A 203 27.10 24.72 59.39
#